data_AF-A0A1X7KHA3-F1
#
_entry.id   AF-A0A1X7KHA3-F1
#
_cell.length_a   1.000
_cell.length_b   1.000
_cell.length_c   1.000
_cell.angle_alpha   90.00
_cell.angle_beta   90.00
_cell.angle_gamma   90.00
#
_symmetry.space_group_name_H-M   'P 1'
#
loop_
_entity.id
_entity.type
_entity.pdbx_description
1 polymer ?
#
loop_
_entity_poly.entity_id
_entity_poly.type
_entity_poly.pdbx_seq_one_letter_code
_entity_poly.pdbx_strand_id
1 'polypeptide(L)' 'MSRKSRNLIKLVAIVIILVLVFMELGIIAIPALATYKFWLSVIAFAMVLLASR' A
#
# COMPACT_ATOMS: atom_id res chain seq x y z
N MET A 1 -15.13 -13.14 0.85
CA MET A 1 -14.82 -12.23 -0.28
C MET A 1 -14.87 -13.02 -1.57
N SER A 2 -15.40 -12.44 -2.65
CA SER A 2 -15.23 -13.04 -3.98
C SER A 2 -13.77 -12.94 -4.42
N ARG A 3 -13.32 -13.82 -5.34
CA ARG A 3 -11.96 -13.74 -5.92
C ARG A 3 -11.67 -12.35 -6.48
N LYS A 4 -12.68 -11.70 -7.07
CA LYS A 4 -12.58 -10.33 -7.62
C LYS A 4 -12.23 -9.31 -6.55
N SER A 5 -12.92 -9.32 -5.41
CA SER A 5 -12.65 -8.39 -4.31
C SER A 5 -11.26 -8.60 -3.72
N ARG A 6 -10.80 -9.85 -3.55
CA ARG A 6 -9.44 -10.14 -3.05
C ARG A 6 -8.35 -9.61 -3.98
N ASN A 7 -8.53 -9.81 -5.28
CA ASN A 7 -7.57 -9.31 -6.27
C ASN A 7 -7.50 -7.78 -6.26
N LEU A 8 -8.65 -7.12 -6.09
CA LEU A 8 -8.73 -5.66 -5.95
C LEU A 8 -7.99 -5.16 -4.70
N ILE A 9 -8.18 -5.80 -3.54
CA ILE A 9 -7.44 -5.43 -2.32
C ILE A 9 -5.93 -5.61 -2.50
N LYS A 10 -5.49 -6.73 -3.09
CA LYS A 10 -4.05 -6.94 -3.37
C LYS A 10 -3.50 -5.88 -4.30
N LEU A 11 -4.23 -5.55 -5.38
CA LEU A 11 -3.82 -4.53 -6.33
C LEU A 11 -3.65 -3.17 -5.64
N VAL A 12 -4.63 -2.75 -4.83
CA VAL A 12 -4.57 -1.48 -4.09
C VAL A 12 -3.39 -1.47 -3.12
N ALA A 13 -3.17 -2.57 -2.37
CA ALA A 13 -2.04 -2.67 -1.46
C ALA A 13 -0.69 -2.57 -2.18
N ILE A 14 -0.55 -3.20 -3.35
CA ILE A 14 0.66 -3.13 -4.19
C ILE A 14 0.89 -1.69 -4.66
N VAL A 15 -0.14 -1.00 -5.13
CA VAL A 15 -0.04 0.40 -5.59
C VAL A 15 0.41 1.31 -4.45
N ILE A 16 -0.16 1.15 -3.24
CA ILE A 16 0.24 1.95 -2.07
C ILE A 16 1.73 1.75 -1.76
N ILE A 17 2.21 0.50 -1.74
CA ILE A 17 3.62 0.20 -1.48
C ILE A 17 4.52 0.78 -2.58
N LEU A 18 4.14 0.67 -3.86
CA LEU A 18 4.92 1.26 -4.96
C LEU A 18 5.10 2.77 -4.80
N VAL A 19 4.04 3.48 -4.43
CA VAL A 19 4.11 4.92 -4.15
C VAL A 19 5.06 5.22 -2.99
N LEU A 20 4.97 4.46 -1.89
CA LEU A 20 5.88 4.63 -0.75
C LEU A 20 7.35 4.36 -1.13
N VAL A 21 7.61 3.35 -1.95
CA VAL A 21 8.97 3.06 -2.45
C VAL A 21 9.49 4.20 -3.31
N PHE A 22 8.68 4.75 -4.22
CA PHE A 22 9.09 5.91 -5.01
C PHE A 22 9.31 7.16 -4.16
N MET A 23 8.61 7.28 -3.02
CA MET A 23 8.86 8.35 -2.05
C MET A 23 10.16 8.16 -1.27
N GLU A 24 10.58 6.93 -0.98
CA GLU A 24 11.89 6.67 -0.35
C GLU A 24 13.06 6.82 -1.32
N LEU A 25 12.84 6.53 -2.60
CA LEU A 25 13.84 6.78 -3.65
C LEU A 25 13.96 8.27 -4.03
N GLY A 26 13.13 9.15 -3.46
CA GLY A 26 13.14 10.59 -3.77
C GLY A 26 12.59 10.94 -5.16
N ILE A 27 11.99 9.98 -5.86
CA ILE A 27 11.38 10.20 -7.21
C ILE A 27 10.08 10.99 -7.07
N ILE A 28 9.32 10.74 -6.01
CA ILE A 28 8.03 11.39 -5.72
C ILE A 28 8.10 12.00 -4.32
N ALA A 29 7.72 13.27 -4.17
CA ALA A 29 7.63 13.92 -2.87
C ALA A 29 6.19 14.34 -2.59
N ILE A 30 5.56 13.68 -1.62
CA ILE A 30 4.22 14.04 -1.14
C ILE A 30 4.33 14.39 0.35
N PRO A 31 4.47 15.69 0.70
CA PRO A 31 4.71 16.13 2.08
C PRO A 31 3.64 15.65 3.06
N ALA A 32 2.37 15.63 2.63
CA ALA A 32 1.26 15.18 3.45
C ALA A 32 1.33 13.68 3.82
N LEU A 33 2.00 12.85 3.02
CA LEU A 33 2.17 11.42 3.27
C LEU A 33 3.50 11.11 3.98
N ALA A 34 4.43 12.07 4.02
CA ALA A 34 5.79 11.85 4.54
C ALA A 34 5.80 11.45 6.03
N THR A 35 4.94 12.05 6.85
CA THR A 35 4.80 11.72 8.28
C THR A 35 4.14 10.36 8.50
N TYR A 36 3.33 9.89 7.54
CA TYR A 36 2.50 8.68 7.69
C TYR A 36 3.03 7.49 6.91
N LYS A 37 4.21 7.57 6.27
CA LYS A 37 4.77 6.49 5.44
C LYS A 37 4.83 5.15 6.18
N PHE A 38 5.23 5.16 7.46
CA PHE A 38 5.27 3.96 8.29
C PHE A 38 3.87 3.35 8.49
N TRP A 39 2.88 4.15 8.87
CA TRP A 39 1.53 3.65 9.09
C TRP A 39 0.87 3.17 7.79
N LEU A 40 1.16 3.81 6.67
CA LEU A 40 0.71 3.37 5.35
C LEU A 40 1.29 2.01 4.95
N SER A 41 2.56 1.73 5.28
CA SER A 41 3.15 0.42 5.01
C SER A 41 2.53 -0.68 5.89
N VAL A 42 2.24 -0.40 7.16
CA VAL A 42 1.52 -1.31 8.07
C VAL A 42 0.13 -1.64 7.53
N ILE A 43 -0.63 -0.63 7.10
CA ILE A 43 -1.98 -0.81 6.55
C ILE A 43 -1.94 -1.62 5.26
N ALA A 44 -0.99 -1.32 4.36
CA ALA A 44 -0.83 -2.08 3.12
C ALA A 44 -0.50 -3.56 3.40
N PHE A 45 0.37 -3.84 4.38
CA PHE A 45 0.67 -5.22 4.80
C PHE A 45 -0.57 -5.92 5.38
N ALA A 46 -1.35 -5.23 6.23
CA ALA A 46 -2.60 -5.76 6.78
C ALA A 46 -3.62 -6.07 5.67
N MET A 47 -3.73 -5.22 4.64
CA MET A 47 -4.60 -5.48 3.47
C MET A 47 -4.19 -6.75 2.72
N VAL A 48 -2.89 -6.97 2.51
CA VAL A 48 -2.40 -8.20 1.85
C VAL A 48 -2.74 -9.44 2.69
N LEU A 49 -2.56 -9.37 4.02
CA LEU A 49 -2.93 -10.44 4.94
C LEU A 49 -4.43 -10.76 4.87
N LEU A 50 -5.30 -9.75 4.84
CA LEU A 50 -6.74 -9.93 4.71
C LEU A 50 -7.13 -10.55 3.37
N ALA A 51 -6.39 -10.24 2.30
CA ALA A 51 -6.64 -10.79 0.97
C ALA A 51 -5.97 -12.17 0.73
N SER A 52 -5.17 -12.67 1.66
CA SER A 52 -4.42 -13.93 1.57
C SER A 52 -5.31 -15.16 1.79
N ARG A 53 -6.27 -15.09 2.72
CA ARG A 53 -7.24 -16.16 3.02
C ARG A 53 -8.46 -16.06 2.12
#